data_AF-A0A317F2C2-F1
#
_entry.id   AF-A0A317F2C2-F1
#
_cell.length_a   1.000
_cell.length_b   1.000
_cell.length_c   1.000
_cell.angle_alpha   90.00
_cell.angle_beta   90.00
_cell.angle_gamma   90.00
#
_symmetry.space_group_name_H-M   'P 1'
#
loop_
_entity.id
_entity.type
_entity.pdbx_description
1 polymer ?
#
loop_
_entity_poly.entity_id
_entity_poly.type
_entity_poly.pdbx_seq_one_letter_code
_entity_poly.pdbx_strand_id
1 'polypeptide(L)'
;MKQTVLKILLILLGFFFFTHYNLRAQVMPSNSDVAEGHSAKNSNSMLMLPILGYSAAQQDSLDVTAIASEYLKKLKDPSSEVKLALLSTYLINSNDTLVMRAALRWLKKIIKKKQLSVNVRLGLIDLQSAILLKTGQGTKALVNQQLLLCLAKKNNISNIQWERNIENIKTHLRSSYEKDLQMKSWNAFVQKFHSYLILTDYEVLPEFVNNNAWDVFLNVSDPRLLKIALTWMNRLLSIHSNATFTDTKANLLYKIGKRNKAIELQRRVIEMARVSGEPLTEFETTLQKMIQGR
;
A
#
# COMPACT_ATOMS: atom_id res chain seq x y z
N MET A 1 18.22 16.82 31.56
CA MET A 1 18.94 15.64 31.02
C MET A 1 18.72 14.35 31.82
N LYS A 2 18.85 14.36 33.17
CA LYS A 2 18.72 13.15 34.01
C LYS A 2 17.34 12.44 33.95
N GLN A 3 16.23 13.17 33.82
CA GLN A 3 14.89 12.56 33.78
C GLN A 3 14.56 11.84 32.46
N THR A 4 15.07 12.33 31.32
CA THR A 4 14.83 11.70 30.01
C THR A 4 15.61 10.39 29.89
N VAL A 5 16.85 10.38 30.38
CA VAL A 5 17.69 9.18 30.46
C VAL A 5 17.09 8.15 31.41
N LEU A 6 16.54 8.58 32.55
CA LEU A 6 15.84 7.71 33.50
C LEU A 6 14.57 7.07 32.90
N LYS A 7 13.80 7.82 32.10
CA LYS A 7 12.61 7.29 31.40
C LYS A 7 12.97 6.27 30.33
N ILE A 8 14.04 6.50 29.56
CA ILE A 8 14.51 5.53 28.56
C ILE A 8 15.07 4.28 29.24
N LEU A 9 15.80 4.42 30.34
CA LEU A 9 16.28 3.30 31.15
C LEU A 9 15.13 2.47 31.73
N LEU A 10 14.06 3.09 32.23
CA LEU A 10 12.87 2.38 32.73
C LEU A 10 12.12 1.63 31.62
N ILE A 11 12.08 2.18 30.40
CA ILE A 11 11.46 1.51 29.23
C ILE A 11 12.31 0.31 28.80
N LEU A 12 13.63 0.45 28.75
CA LEU A 12 14.54 -0.65 28.41
C LEU A 12 14.57 -1.73 29.51
N LEU A 13 14.51 -1.35 30.79
CA LEU A 13 14.35 -2.26 31.93
C LEU A 13 13.01 -3.00 31.87
N GLY A 14 11.91 -2.32 31.51
CA GLY A 14 10.62 -2.96 31.29
C GLY A 14 10.65 -3.99 30.15
N PHE A 15 11.35 -3.67 29.06
CA PHE A 15 11.53 -4.59 27.93
C PHE A 15 12.43 -5.77 28.29
N PHE A 16 13.49 -5.56 29.07
CA PHE A 16 14.42 -6.58 29.53
C PHE A 16 13.79 -7.52 30.56
N PHE A 17 13.01 -7.01 31.52
CA PHE A 17 12.23 -7.85 32.44
C PHE A 17 11.12 -8.61 31.71
N PHE A 18 10.47 -8.01 30.70
CA PHE A 18 9.45 -8.68 29.90
C PHE A 18 10.03 -9.85 29.08
N THR A 19 11.22 -9.72 28.49
CA THR A 19 11.85 -10.84 27.75
C THR A 19 12.49 -11.87 28.68
N HIS A 20 13.07 -11.45 29.82
CA HIS A 20 13.77 -12.36 30.73
C HIS A 20 12.84 -13.11 31.69
N TYR A 21 11.71 -12.51 32.10
CA TYR A 21 10.73 -13.15 33.00
C TYR A 21 9.83 -14.16 32.26
N ASN A 22 9.53 -13.90 30.98
CA ASN A 22 8.79 -14.83 30.11
C ASN A 22 9.55 -16.12 29.78
N LEU A 23 10.87 -16.18 30.05
CA LEU A 23 11.67 -17.39 29.91
C LEU A 23 11.70 -18.27 31.17
N ARG A 24 11.17 -17.83 32.32
CA ARG A 24 11.35 -18.54 33.60
C ARG A 24 10.15 -18.71 34.54
N ALA A 25 9.01 -18.06 34.35
CA ALA A 25 7.89 -18.18 35.29
C ALA A 25 6.73 -19.01 34.72
N GLN A 26 6.71 -20.31 35.04
CA GLN A 26 5.46 -21.07 35.18
C GLN A 26 4.81 -20.65 36.52
N VAL A 27 3.48 -20.55 36.52
CA VAL A 27 2.57 -20.30 37.66
C VAL A 27 2.25 -18.82 37.96
N MET A 28 1.07 -18.37 37.49
CA MET A 28 0.28 -17.21 37.96
C MET A 28 -1.22 -17.40 37.58
N PRO A 29 -2.18 -16.70 38.25
CA PRO A 29 -3.53 -17.22 38.54
C PRO A 29 -4.48 -17.28 37.35
N SER A 30 -5.55 -18.07 37.50
CA SER A 30 -6.53 -18.38 36.45
C SER A 30 -7.34 -17.17 35.97
N ASN A 31 -7.77 -17.26 34.70
CA ASN A 31 -8.46 -16.23 33.90
C ASN A 31 -9.69 -15.54 34.55
N SER A 32 -10.27 -16.07 35.64
CA SER A 32 -11.42 -15.47 36.34
C SER A 32 -11.06 -14.19 37.08
N ASP A 33 -9.87 -14.12 37.68
CA ASP A 33 -9.58 -13.12 38.71
C ASP A 33 -9.20 -11.75 38.12
N VAL A 34 -8.77 -11.73 36.85
CA VAL A 34 -8.45 -10.50 36.11
C VAL A 34 -9.68 -9.89 35.43
N ALA A 35 -10.66 -10.73 35.07
CA ALA A 35 -11.89 -10.29 34.40
C ALA A 35 -12.92 -9.69 35.37
N GLU A 36 -13.05 -10.23 36.59
CA GLU A 36 -14.05 -9.75 37.57
C GLU A 36 -13.71 -8.37 38.17
N GLY A 37 -12.43 -7.95 38.15
CA GLY A 37 -12.01 -6.67 38.71
C GLY A 37 -12.23 -5.44 37.83
N HIS A 38 -12.43 -5.60 36.52
CA HIS A 38 -12.37 -4.50 35.56
C HIS A 38 -13.53 -4.52 34.55
N SER A 39 -14.74 -4.18 35.02
CA SER A 39 -15.83 -3.85 34.09
C SER A 39 -15.40 -2.68 33.18
N ALA A 40 -15.59 -2.87 31.87
CA ALA A 40 -15.12 -1.96 30.83
C ALA A 40 -15.60 -0.49 31.00
N LYS A 41 -16.72 -0.31 31.73
CA LYS A 41 -17.33 1.00 32.03
C LYS A 41 -16.46 1.94 32.87
N ASN A 42 -15.53 1.45 33.70
CA ASN A 42 -14.82 2.30 34.69
C ASN A 42 -13.27 2.31 34.60
N SER A 43 -12.66 1.67 33.61
CA SER A 43 -11.19 1.61 33.53
C SER A 43 -10.57 2.86 32.88
N ASN A 44 -9.54 3.39 33.54
CA ASN A 44 -8.72 4.50 33.05
C ASN A 44 -8.00 4.09 31.75
N SER A 45 -8.01 4.93 30.71
CA SER A 45 -7.46 4.59 29.38
C SER A 45 -5.99 4.14 29.41
N MET A 46 -5.25 4.51 30.46
CA MET A 46 -3.86 4.12 30.67
C MET A 46 -3.70 2.67 31.16
N LEU A 47 -4.69 2.14 31.89
CA LEU A 47 -4.71 0.76 32.39
C LEU A 47 -5.24 -0.24 31.35
N MET A 48 -5.99 0.21 30.34
CA MET A 48 -6.42 -0.64 29.24
C MET A 48 -5.26 -1.06 28.32
N LEU A 49 -4.14 -0.34 28.34
CA LEU A 49 -3.01 -0.53 27.43
C LEU A 49 -2.20 -1.82 27.71
N PRO A 50 -1.78 -2.12 28.96
CA PRO A 50 -1.14 -3.39 29.29
C PRO A 50 -2.07 -4.60 29.06
N ILE A 51 -3.36 -4.44 29.33
CA ILE A 51 -4.37 -5.49 29.15
C ILE A 51 -4.51 -5.85 27.66
N LEU A 52 -4.61 -4.84 26.78
CA LEU A 52 -4.66 -5.06 25.33
C LEU A 52 -3.38 -5.71 24.78
N GLY A 53 -2.20 -5.33 25.30
CA GLY A 53 -0.93 -5.95 24.92
C GLY A 53 -0.81 -7.41 25.36
N TYR A 54 -1.22 -7.71 26.59
CA TYR A 54 -1.23 -9.06 27.16
C TYR A 54 -2.23 -9.97 26.46
N SER A 55 -3.48 -9.54 26.28
CA SER A 55 -4.51 -10.36 25.65
C SER A 55 -4.25 -10.61 24.17
N ALA A 56 -3.63 -9.66 23.45
CA ALA A 56 -3.18 -9.89 22.07
C ALA A 56 -2.06 -10.94 21.96
N ALA A 57 -1.22 -11.07 23.00
CA ALA A 57 -0.20 -12.12 23.05
C ALA A 57 -0.79 -13.51 23.36
N GLN A 58 -1.95 -13.57 24.02
CA GLN A 58 -2.62 -14.81 24.45
C GLN A 58 -3.71 -15.33 23.49
N GLN A 59 -3.94 -14.68 22.34
CA GLN A 59 -4.95 -15.03 21.33
C GLN A 59 -6.42 -15.10 21.82
N ASP A 60 -6.72 -14.53 22.99
CA ASP A 60 -8.07 -14.56 23.54
C ASP A 60 -8.97 -13.53 22.83
N SER A 61 -10.14 -13.93 22.34
CA SER A 61 -10.83 -13.20 21.25
C SER A 61 -12.09 -12.41 21.65
N LEU A 62 -12.75 -12.76 22.77
CA LEU A 62 -14.09 -12.22 23.09
C LEU A 62 -14.06 -10.95 23.95
N ASP A 63 -13.32 -10.93 25.06
CA ASP A 63 -13.23 -9.73 25.93
C ASP A 63 -12.43 -8.58 25.31
N VAL A 64 -11.53 -8.97 24.44
CA VAL A 64 -10.55 -8.09 23.82
C VAL A 64 -11.19 -7.16 22.79
N THR A 65 -12.21 -7.61 22.08
CA THR A 65 -12.97 -6.81 21.11
C THR A 65 -13.80 -5.71 21.78
N ALA A 66 -14.37 -5.99 22.94
CA ALA A 66 -15.11 -5.00 23.73
C ALA A 66 -14.18 -3.92 24.30
N ILE A 67 -13.07 -4.34 24.92
CA ILE A 67 -12.06 -3.46 25.49
C ILE A 67 -11.41 -2.59 24.40
N ALA A 68 -11.04 -3.18 23.26
CA ALA A 68 -10.45 -2.44 22.14
C ALA A 68 -11.42 -1.44 21.51
N SER A 69 -12.68 -1.84 21.34
CA SER A 69 -13.73 -0.94 20.82
C SER A 69 -13.98 0.22 21.77
N GLU A 70 -13.95 -0.02 23.08
CA GLU A 70 -14.12 1.01 24.09
C GLU A 70 -12.88 1.93 24.20
N TYR A 71 -11.68 1.36 24.14
CA TYR A 71 -10.43 2.10 24.06
C TYR A 71 -10.40 3.03 22.84
N LEU A 72 -10.73 2.52 21.65
CA LEU A 72 -10.82 3.31 20.42
C LEU A 72 -11.84 4.45 20.50
N LYS A 73 -12.97 4.24 21.20
CA LYS A 73 -13.98 5.28 21.45
C LYS A 73 -13.46 6.36 22.42
N LYS A 74 -12.69 5.97 23.44
CA LYS A 74 -12.13 6.88 24.46
C LYS A 74 -10.84 7.58 24.00
N LEU A 75 -10.20 7.12 22.92
CA LEU A 75 -8.98 7.69 22.37
C LEU A 75 -9.23 9.05 21.69
N LYS A 76 -9.29 10.13 22.50
CA LYS A 76 -9.50 11.50 22.02
C LYS A 76 -8.30 12.05 21.23
N ASP A 77 -7.09 11.67 21.61
CA ASP A 77 -5.84 12.12 20.98
C ASP A 77 -4.91 10.94 20.63
N PRO A 78 -4.74 10.63 19.32
CA PRO A 78 -3.84 9.60 18.81
C PRO A 78 -2.41 10.11 18.57
N SER A 79 -2.09 11.35 18.91
CA SER A 79 -0.78 11.97 18.61
C SER A 79 0.40 11.37 19.38
N SER A 80 0.13 10.61 20.44
CA SER A 80 1.18 9.94 21.22
C SER A 80 1.68 8.70 20.47
N GLU A 81 2.96 8.71 20.09
CA GLU A 81 3.66 7.58 19.43
C GLU A 81 3.50 6.26 20.19
N VAL A 82 3.54 6.31 21.53
CA VAL A 82 3.33 5.14 22.40
C VAL A 82 1.94 4.54 22.22
N LYS A 83 0.90 5.36 22.07
CA LYS A 83 -0.48 4.89 21.86
C LYS A 83 -0.65 4.28 20.47
N LEU A 84 0.02 4.83 19.45
CA LEU A 84 0.02 4.26 18.10
C LEU A 84 0.74 2.92 18.02
N ALA A 85 1.89 2.79 18.67
CA ALA A 85 2.64 1.54 18.71
C ALA A 85 1.85 0.42 19.40
N LEU A 86 1.19 0.72 20.51
CA LEU A 86 0.35 -0.26 21.20
C LEU A 86 -0.89 -0.64 20.38
N LEU A 87 -1.53 0.35 19.76
CA LEU A 87 -2.66 0.10 18.85
C LEU A 87 -2.24 -0.74 17.64
N SER A 88 -1.06 -0.50 17.09
CA SER A 88 -0.56 -1.24 15.94
C SER A 88 -0.24 -2.68 16.31
N THR A 89 0.50 -2.93 17.41
CA THR A 89 0.76 -4.29 17.91
C THR A 89 -0.54 -5.05 18.15
N TYR A 90 -1.51 -4.42 18.79
CA TYR A 90 -2.81 -5.02 19.06
C TYR A 90 -3.56 -5.40 17.79
N LEU A 91 -3.77 -4.44 16.89
CA LEU A 91 -4.57 -4.64 15.67
C LEU A 91 -3.88 -5.55 14.65
N ILE A 92 -2.55 -5.56 14.63
CA ILE A 92 -1.76 -6.46 13.79
C ILE A 92 -1.82 -7.88 14.34
N ASN A 93 -1.88 -8.09 15.66
CA ASN A 93 -1.93 -9.45 16.21
C ASN A 93 -3.36 -10.01 16.32
N SER A 94 -4.39 -9.15 16.26
CA SER A 94 -5.78 -9.58 16.23
C SER A 94 -6.10 -10.43 14.98
N ASN A 95 -6.96 -11.44 15.14
CA ASN A 95 -7.62 -12.19 14.06
C ASN A 95 -9.11 -11.84 13.92
N ASP A 96 -9.61 -10.90 14.72
CA ASP A 96 -11.03 -10.50 14.70
C ASP A 96 -11.30 -9.51 13.55
N THR A 97 -12.06 -9.99 12.56
CA THR A 97 -12.41 -9.19 11.38
C THR A 97 -13.34 -8.01 11.69
N LEU A 98 -14.16 -8.08 12.74
CA LEU A 98 -15.02 -6.97 13.19
C LEU A 98 -14.19 -5.86 13.82
N VAL A 99 -13.20 -6.21 14.64
CA VAL A 99 -12.21 -5.26 15.20
C VAL A 99 -11.46 -4.57 14.08
N MET A 100 -10.96 -5.31 13.10
CA MET A 100 -10.27 -4.74 11.94
C MET A 100 -11.17 -3.77 11.15
N ARG A 101 -12.43 -4.13 10.90
CA ARG A 101 -13.39 -3.23 10.21
C ARG A 101 -13.68 -1.96 11.02
N ALA A 102 -13.81 -2.08 12.34
CA ALA A 102 -14.00 -0.94 13.23
C ALA A 102 -12.77 -0.01 13.20
N ALA A 103 -11.57 -0.59 13.30
CA ALA A 103 -10.31 0.13 13.20
C ALA A 103 -10.16 0.85 11.85
N LEU A 104 -10.49 0.22 10.72
CA LEU A 104 -10.45 0.87 9.40
C LEU A 104 -11.36 2.09 9.31
N ARG A 105 -12.57 2.03 9.89
CA ARG A 105 -13.50 3.17 9.94
C ARG A 105 -12.94 4.30 10.79
N TRP A 106 -12.33 3.97 11.93
CA TRP A 106 -11.69 4.93 12.82
C TRP A 106 -10.49 5.60 12.16
N LEU A 107 -9.55 4.82 11.60
CA LEU A 107 -8.37 5.32 10.89
C LEU A 107 -8.74 6.27 9.75
N LYS A 108 -9.76 5.93 8.95
CA LYS A 108 -10.26 6.79 7.86
C LYS A 108 -10.72 8.18 8.35
N LYS A 109 -11.28 8.26 9.56
CA LYS A 109 -11.70 9.53 10.18
C LYS A 109 -10.50 10.31 10.73
N ILE A 110 -9.60 9.62 11.44
CA ILE A 110 -8.47 10.27 12.13
C ILE A 110 -7.44 10.80 11.14
N ILE A 111 -7.04 10.03 10.12
CA ILE A 111 -6.01 10.41 9.13
C ILE A 111 -6.34 11.73 8.42
N LYS A 112 -7.63 12.12 8.35
CA LYS A 112 -8.10 13.36 7.73
C LYS A 112 -7.99 14.60 8.63
N LYS A 113 -7.67 14.46 9.92
CA LYS A 113 -7.55 15.60 10.83
C LYS A 113 -6.33 16.44 10.48
N LYS A 114 -6.51 17.76 10.33
CA LYS A 114 -5.44 18.71 9.92
C LYS A 114 -4.32 18.89 10.96
N GLN A 115 -4.57 18.58 12.23
CA GLN A 115 -3.66 18.85 13.34
C GLN A 115 -2.65 17.73 13.61
N LEU A 116 -2.62 16.66 12.81
CA LEU A 116 -1.68 15.56 13.02
C LEU A 116 -0.27 15.95 12.55
N SER A 117 0.74 15.63 13.35
CA SER A 117 2.13 15.69 12.89
C SER A 117 2.35 14.69 11.74
N VAL A 118 3.36 14.95 10.90
CA VAL A 118 3.66 14.10 9.74
C VAL A 118 3.95 12.66 10.19
N ASN A 119 4.76 12.45 11.23
CA ASN A 119 5.12 11.11 11.72
C ASN A 119 3.90 10.32 12.22
N VAL A 120 3.01 10.97 12.98
CA VAL A 120 1.76 10.36 13.47
C VAL A 120 0.87 9.96 12.29
N ARG A 121 0.78 10.82 11.27
CA ARG A 121 0.01 10.55 10.07
C ARG A 121 0.58 9.37 9.27
N LEU A 122 1.90 9.28 9.14
CA LEU A 122 2.57 8.15 8.48
C LEU A 122 2.30 6.84 9.22
N GLY A 123 2.47 6.80 10.54
CA GLY A 123 2.21 5.59 11.35
C GLY A 123 0.76 5.12 11.27
N LEU A 124 -0.21 6.05 11.23
CA LEU A 124 -1.63 5.71 11.04
C LEU A 124 -1.94 5.15 9.66
N ILE A 125 -1.29 5.68 8.60
CA ILE A 125 -1.43 5.17 7.24
C ILE A 125 -0.82 3.77 7.12
N ASP A 126 0.34 3.54 7.74
CA ASP A 126 1.00 2.23 7.76
C ASP A 126 0.12 1.18 8.44
N LEU A 127 -0.39 1.51 9.63
CA LEU A 127 -1.33 0.67 10.37
C LEU A 127 -2.60 0.36 9.55
N GLN A 128 -3.17 1.37 8.89
CA GLN A 128 -4.32 1.16 8.03
C GLN A 128 -4.00 0.19 6.89
N SER A 129 -2.80 0.28 6.30
CA SER A 129 -2.33 -0.61 5.25
C SER A 129 -2.18 -2.05 5.73
N ALA A 130 -1.57 -2.27 6.90
CA ALA A 130 -1.40 -3.60 7.48
C ALA A 130 -2.75 -4.30 7.71
N ILE A 131 -3.75 -3.57 8.22
CA ILE A 131 -5.10 -4.09 8.43
C ILE A 131 -5.80 -4.38 7.10
N LEU A 132 -5.63 -3.53 6.10
CA LEU A 132 -6.19 -3.75 4.76
C LEU A 132 -5.60 -5.01 4.11
N LEU A 133 -4.31 -5.30 4.29
CA LEU A 133 -3.70 -6.54 3.82
C LEU A 133 -4.31 -7.77 4.51
N LYS A 134 -4.38 -7.75 5.85
CA LYS A 134 -4.99 -8.84 6.63
C LYS A 134 -6.44 -9.12 6.27
N THR A 135 -7.20 -8.09 5.89
CA THR A 135 -8.61 -8.22 5.51
C THR A 135 -8.83 -8.49 4.02
N GLY A 136 -7.79 -8.82 3.26
CA GLY A 136 -7.89 -9.13 1.82
C GLY A 136 -8.16 -7.92 0.93
N GLN A 137 -8.01 -6.70 1.45
CA GLN A 137 -8.20 -5.43 0.72
C GLN A 137 -6.88 -4.88 0.18
N GLY A 138 -6.07 -5.74 -0.45
CA GLY A 138 -4.71 -5.41 -0.91
C GLY A 138 -4.61 -4.17 -1.79
N THR A 139 -5.56 -3.95 -2.70
CA THR A 139 -5.60 -2.75 -3.56
C THR A 139 -5.73 -1.45 -2.75
N LYS A 140 -6.48 -1.46 -1.64
CA LYS A 140 -6.61 -0.29 -0.77
C LYS A 140 -5.37 -0.11 0.11
N ALA A 141 -4.78 -1.21 0.59
CA ALA A 141 -3.53 -1.17 1.34
C ALA A 141 -2.42 -0.50 0.51
N LEU A 142 -2.42 -0.79 -0.78
CA LEU A 142 -1.48 -0.23 -1.73
C LEU A 142 -1.64 1.27 -1.95
N VAL A 143 -2.87 1.77 -2.13
CA VAL A 143 -3.13 3.22 -2.21
C VAL A 143 -2.62 3.94 -0.96
N ASN A 144 -2.78 3.32 0.21
CA ASN A 144 -2.25 3.87 1.44
C ASN A 144 -0.72 3.88 1.49
N GLN A 145 -0.06 2.82 1.04
CA GLN A 145 1.41 2.75 1.02
C GLN A 145 2.02 3.72 0.00
N GLN A 146 1.35 3.98 -1.13
CA GLN A 146 1.73 5.06 -2.05
C GLN A 146 1.63 6.44 -1.38
N LEU A 147 0.54 6.69 -0.64
CA LEU A 147 0.38 7.92 0.11
C LEU A 147 1.48 8.06 1.19
N LEU A 148 1.80 6.97 1.90
CA LEU A 148 2.87 6.93 2.90
C LEU A 148 4.21 7.33 2.27
N LEU A 149 4.57 6.72 1.14
CA LEU A 149 5.79 7.01 0.40
C LEU A 149 5.88 8.46 -0.07
N CYS A 150 4.81 8.96 -0.71
CA CYS A 150 4.75 10.33 -1.18
C CYS A 150 4.95 11.32 -0.02
N LEU A 151 4.29 11.07 1.11
CA LEU A 151 4.44 11.89 2.31
C LEU A 151 5.84 11.76 2.93
N ALA A 152 6.41 10.57 3.01
CA ALA A 152 7.76 10.36 3.56
C ALA A 152 8.83 11.05 2.70
N LYS A 153 8.81 10.85 1.37
CA LYS A 153 9.71 11.54 0.41
C LYS A 153 9.59 13.06 0.54
N LYS A 154 8.37 13.60 0.55
CA LYS A 154 8.13 15.06 0.68
C LYS A 154 8.71 15.65 1.96
N ASN A 155 8.84 14.86 3.03
CA ASN A 155 9.32 15.32 4.33
C ASN A 155 10.74 14.82 4.66
N ASN A 156 11.47 14.24 3.70
CA ASN A 156 12.84 13.73 3.88
C ASN A 156 12.98 12.73 5.06
N ILE A 157 11.98 11.85 5.25
CA ILE A 157 12.00 10.85 6.32
C ILE A 157 12.48 9.51 5.75
N SER A 158 13.62 9.00 6.24
CA SER A 158 14.12 7.64 5.96
C SER A 158 13.77 6.69 7.12
N ASN A 159 13.34 5.46 6.79
CA ASN A 159 13.01 4.44 7.79
C ASN A 159 13.17 3.03 7.20
N ILE A 160 14.15 2.29 7.71
CA ILE A 160 14.54 0.95 7.26
C ILE A 160 13.39 -0.06 7.35
N GLN A 161 12.49 0.07 8.34
CA GLN A 161 11.34 -0.85 8.47
C GLN A 161 10.31 -0.59 7.37
N TRP A 162 10.10 0.66 6.97
CA TRP A 162 9.20 1.00 5.86
C TRP A 162 9.74 0.50 4.54
N GLU A 163 11.04 0.64 4.31
CA GLU A 163 11.72 0.14 3.11
C GLU A 163 11.57 -1.38 2.96
N ARG A 164 11.77 -2.15 4.04
CA ARG A 164 11.52 -3.61 4.04
C ARG A 164 10.05 -3.95 3.76
N ASN A 165 9.12 -3.21 4.34
CA ASN A 165 7.69 -3.41 4.08
C ASN A 165 7.35 -3.12 2.61
N ILE A 166 7.95 -2.08 2.01
CA ILE A 166 7.78 -1.73 0.61
C ILE A 166 8.29 -2.84 -0.30
N GLU A 167 9.47 -3.41 -0.04
CA GLU A 167 9.99 -4.52 -0.84
C GLU A 167 9.10 -5.77 -0.77
N ASN A 168 8.55 -6.07 0.41
CA ASN A 168 7.56 -7.15 0.56
C ASN A 168 6.28 -6.87 -0.25
N ILE A 169 5.81 -5.62 -0.24
CA ILE A 169 4.64 -5.19 -1.02
C ILE A 169 4.92 -5.24 -2.52
N LYS A 170 6.09 -4.76 -2.98
CA LYS A 170 6.52 -4.86 -4.38
C LYS A 170 6.51 -6.31 -4.85
N THR A 171 7.10 -7.20 -4.05
CA THR A 171 7.13 -8.65 -4.32
C THR A 171 5.72 -9.24 -4.38
N HIS A 172 4.85 -8.91 -3.42
CA HIS A 172 3.48 -9.39 -3.41
C HIS A 172 2.67 -8.87 -4.61
N LEU A 173 2.79 -7.59 -4.95
CA LEU A 173 2.12 -7.00 -6.10
C LEU A 173 2.60 -7.60 -7.40
N ARG A 174 3.90 -7.83 -7.51
CA ARG A 174 4.51 -8.50 -8.65
C ARG A 174 3.87 -9.85 -8.89
N SER A 175 3.93 -10.73 -7.88
CA SER A 175 3.28 -12.03 -7.94
C SER A 175 1.77 -11.92 -8.22
N SER A 176 1.09 -10.92 -7.63
CA SER A 176 -0.36 -10.76 -7.77
C SER A 176 -0.78 -10.29 -9.17
N TYR A 177 -0.09 -9.32 -9.78
CA TYR A 177 -0.43 -8.91 -11.15
C TYR A 177 0.02 -9.95 -12.16
N GLU A 178 1.15 -10.66 -11.95
CA GLU A 178 1.60 -11.74 -12.83
C GLU A 178 0.56 -12.86 -12.89
N LYS A 179 -0.01 -13.22 -11.73
CA LYS A 179 -1.14 -14.16 -11.66
C LYS A 179 -2.37 -13.65 -12.42
N ASP A 180 -2.76 -12.39 -12.25
CA ASP A 180 -3.92 -11.83 -12.96
C ASP A 180 -3.70 -11.77 -14.47
N LEU A 181 -2.47 -11.51 -14.92
CA LEU A 181 -2.08 -11.53 -16.33
C LEU A 181 -2.25 -12.94 -16.92
N GLN A 182 -1.73 -13.97 -16.23
CA GLN A 182 -1.91 -15.37 -16.62
C GLN A 182 -3.39 -15.78 -16.68
N MET A 183 -4.18 -15.32 -15.71
CA MET A 183 -5.62 -15.56 -15.64
C MET A 183 -6.44 -14.68 -16.59
N LYS A 184 -5.80 -13.79 -17.38
CA LYS A 184 -6.46 -12.81 -18.25
C LYS A 184 -7.51 -11.95 -17.53
N SER A 185 -7.29 -11.71 -16.24
CA SER A 185 -8.14 -10.88 -15.38
C SER A 185 -7.78 -9.40 -15.56
N TRP A 186 -8.02 -8.89 -16.77
CA TRP A 186 -7.47 -7.62 -17.25
C TRP A 186 -7.73 -6.40 -16.36
N ASN A 187 -8.93 -6.28 -15.78
CA ASN A 187 -9.22 -5.18 -14.85
C ASN A 187 -8.32 -5.24 -13.61
N ALA A 188 -8.25 -6.41 -12.97
CA ALA A 188 -7.43 -6.60 -11.78
C ALA A 188 -5.93 -6.41 -12.09
N PHE A 189 -5.48 -6.98 -13.21
CA PHE A 189 -4.12 -6.80 -13.73
C PHE A 189 -3.77 -5.32 -13.91
N VAL A 190 -4.57 -4.56 -14.68
CA VAL A 190 -4.31 -3.13 -14.95
C VAL A 190 -4.23 -2.32 -13.67
N GLN A 191 -5.13 -2.56 -12.71
CA GLN A 191 -5.12 -1.83 -11.43
C GLN A 191 -3.87 -2.15 -10.60
N LYS A 192 -3.50 -3.42 -10.48
CA LYS A 192 -2.35 -3.85 -9.68
C LYS A 192 -1.02 -3.47 -10.33
N PHE A 193 -0.90 -3.65 -11.64
CA PHE A 193 0.30 -3.27 -12.39
C PHE A 193 0.53 -1.76 -12.37
N HIS A 194 -0.52 -0.96 -12.60
CA HIS A 194 -0.43 0.50 -12.46
C HIS A 194 0.10 0.91 -11.08
N SER A 195 -0.39 0.23 -10.04
CA SER A 195 0.01 0.53 -8.69
C SER A 195 1.43 0.08 -8.36
N TYR A 196 1.89 -1.02 -8.94
CA TYR A 196 3.28 -1.47 -8.89
C TYR A 196 4.20 -0.42 -9.53
N LEU A 197 3.85 0.10 -10.72
CA LEU A 197 4.64 1.15 -11.40
C LEU A 197 4.74 2.44 -10.57
N ILE A 198 3.64 2.86 -9.92
CA ILE A 198 3.68 4.02 -9.00
C ILE A 198 4.58 3.71 -7.81
N LEU A 199 4.49 2.49 -7.25
CA LEU A 199 5.25 2.10 -6.07
C LEU A 199 6.77 2.07 -6.33
N THR A 200 7.17 1.66 -7.53
CA THR A 200 8.57 1.65 -7.96
C THR A 200 9.01 2.99 -8.54
N ASP A 201 8.14 4.00 -8.63
CA ASP A 201 8.42 5.27 -9.33
C ASP A 201 8.91 5.05 -10.78
N TYR A 202 8.42 3.99 -11.42
CA TYR A 202 8.87 3.54 -12.74
C TYR A 202 10.36 3.15 -12.81
N GLU A 203 11.02 2.87 -11.68
CA GLU A 203 12.35 2.24 -11.60
C GLU A 203 12.27 0.75 -11.94
N VAL A 204 11.82 0.46 -13.16
CA VAL A 204 11.71 -0.89 -13.75
C VAL A 204 12.20 -0.84 -15.18
N LEU A 205 12.46 -1.99 -15.80
CA LEU A 205 12.91 -2.04 -17.18
C LEU A 205 11.88 -1.35 -18.12
N PRO A 206 12.31 -0.43 -18.99
CA PRO A 206 11.43 0.26 -19.94
C PRO A 206 10.59 -0.68 -20.80
N GLU A 207 11.21 -1.76 -21.27
CA GLU A 207 10.60 -2.80 -22.09
C GLU A 207 9.50 -3.54 -21.33
N PHE A 208 9.68 -3.71 -20.02
CA PHE A 208 8.69 -4.34 -19.16
C PHE A 208 7.41 -3.50 -19.09
N VAL A 209 7.52 -2.17 -18.99
CA VAL A 209 6.35 -1.26 -19.02
C VAL A 209 5.67 -1.32 -20.38
N ASN A 210 6.46 -1.25 -21.46
CA ASN A 210 5.95 -1.30 -22.83
C ASN A 210 5.19 -2.59 -23.13
N ASN A 211 5.77 -3.75 -22.81
CA ASN A 211 5.17 -5.06 -23.10
C ASN A 211 3.84 -5.24 -22.37
N ASN A 212 3.76 -4.84 -21.10
CA ASN A 212 2.50 -4.90 -20.36
C ASN A 212 1.45 -3.91 -20.91
N ALA A 213 1.86 -2.73 -21.40
CA ALA A 213 0.95 -1.80 -22.07
C ALA A 213 0.44 -2.36 -23.42
N TRP A 214 1.31 -3.05 -24.16
CA TRP A 214 0.95 -3.75 -25.40
C TRP A 214 -0.05 -4.89 -25.15
N ASP A 215 0.13 -5.68 -24.10
CA ASP A 215 -0.82 -6.72 -23.71
C ASP A 215 -2.22 -6.14 -23.42
N VAL A 216 -2.29 -4.99 -22.75
CA VAL A 216 -3.55 -4.26 -22.53
C VAL A 216 -4.13 -3.79 -23.85
N PHE A 217 -3.32 -3.23 -24.75
CA PHE A 217 -3.77 -2.82 -26.07
C PHE A 217 -4.38 -3.99 -26.85
N LEU A 218 -3.77 -5.17 -26.85
CA LEU A 218 -4.28 -6.34 -27.57
C LEU A 218 -5.61 -6.83 -26.98
N ASN A 219 -5.69 -6.95 -25.66
CA ASN A 219 -6.73 -7.77 -25.03
C ASN A 219 -7.88 -6.97 -24.38
N VAL A 220 -7.75 -5.64 -24.24
CA VAL A 220 -8.72 -4.82 -23.51
C VAL A 220 -9.43 -3.84 -24.42
N SER A 221 -10.77 -3.81 -24.36
CA SER A 221 -11.60 -2.84 -25.10
C SER A 221 -12.21 -1.77 -24.20
N ASP A 222 -12.15 -1.91 -22.86
CA ASP A 222 -12.65 -0.90 -21.93
C ASP A 222 -11.80 0.39 -22.00
N PRO A 223 -12.37 1.52 -22.46
CA PRO A 223 -11.63 2.77 -22.59
C PRO A 223 -11.07 3.30 -21.27
N ARG A 224 -11.64 2.92 -20.12
CA ARG A 224 -11.14 3.33 -18.80
C ARG A 224 -9.80 2.67 -18.50
N LEU A 225 -9.68 1.37 -18.76
CA LEU A 225 -8.45 0.60 -18.55
C LEU A 225 -7.36 0.99 -19.56
N LEU A 226 -7.75 1.21 -20.83
CA LEU A 226 -6.84 1.70 -21.87
C LEU A 226 -6.26 3.08 -21.53
N LYS A 227 -7.06 3.97 -20.94
CA LYS A 227 -6.57 5.27 -20.44
C LYS A 227 -5.55 5.11 -19.32
N ILE A 228 -5.67 4.11 -18.46
CA ILE A 228 -4.67 3.80 -17.42
C ILE A 228 -3.36 3.36 -18.09
N ALA A 229 -3.40 2.42 -19.04
CA ALA A 229 -2.21 2.01 -19.78
C ALA A 229 -1.55 3.18 -20.54
N LEU A 230 -2.35 4.10 -21.08
CA LEU A 230 -1.83 5.32 -21.71
C LEU A 230 -1.05 6.20 -20.71
N THR A 231 -1.43 6.23 -19.43
CA THR A 231 -0.63 6.94 -18.41
C THR A 231 0.74 6.30 -18.22
N TRP A 232 0.84 4.97 -18.31
CA TRP A 232 2.12 4.25 -18.21
C TRP A 232 3.05 4.66 -19.33
N MET A 233 2.53 4.65 -20.57
CA MET A 233 3.30 5.05 -21.74
C MET A 233 3.68 6.53 -21.73
N ASN A 234 2.82 7.42 -21.23
CA ASN A 234 3.17 8.82 -21.07
C ASN A 234 4.32 9.02 -20.08
N ARG A 235 4.31 8.30 -18.96
CA ARG A 235 5.40 8.36 -17.98
C ARG A 235 6.67 7.72 -18.54
N LEU A 236 6.57 6.55 -19.17
CA LEU A 236 7.69 5.87 -19.80
C LEU A 236 8.41 6.78 -20.80
N LEU A 237 7.66 7.37 -21.75
CA LEU A 237 8.22 8.26 -22.78
C LEU A 237 8.80 9.57 -22.24
N SER A 238 8.46 9.96 -21.01
CA SER A 238 9.13 11.10 -20.35
C SER A 238 10.53 10.77 -19.84
N ILE A 239 10.87 9.48 -19.75
CA ILE A 239 12.14 8.97 -19.22
C ILE A 239 12.95 8.30 -20.35
N HIS A 240 12.30 7.46 -21.15
CA HIS A 240 12.89 6.69 -22.24
C HIS A 240 12.00 6.77 -23.48
N SER A 241 12.52 7.38 -24.55
CA SER A 241 11.79 7.56 -25.81
C SER A 241 12.48 6.81 -26.94
N ASN A 242 11.74 5.93 -27.61
CA ASN A 242 12.15 5.26 -28.85
C ASN A 242 10.93 5.01 -29.75
N ALA A 243 11.15 4.51 -30.97
CA ALA A 243 10.09 4.28 -31.94
C ALA A 243 9.08 3.25 -31.41
N THR A 244 9.55 2.11 -30.90
CA THR A 244 8.73 1.03 -30.36
C THR A 244 7.78 1.47 -29.24
N PHE A 245 8.25 2.24 -28.26
CA PHE A 245 7.41 2.71 -27.15
C PHE A 245 6.41 3.78 -27.62
N THR A 246 6.81 4.57 -28.61
CA THR A 246 5.94 5.59 -29.22
C THR A 246 4.82 4.93 -30.04
N ASP A 247 5.11 3.81 -30.71
CA ASP A 247 4.13 2.98 -31.42
C ASP A 247 3.06 2.42 -30.47
N THR A 248 3.46 1.81 -29.35
CA THR A 248 2.51 1.31 -28.34
C THR A 248 1.57 2.42 -27.86
N LYS A 249 2.09 3.64 -27.64
CA LYS A 249 1.27 4.79 -27.29
C LYS A 249 0.31 5.20 -28.41
N ALA A 250 0.75 5.19 -29.67
CA ALA A 250 -0.10 5.50 -30.81
C ALA A 250 -1.26 4.50 -30.94
N ASN A 251 -0.98 3.21 -30.79
CA ASN A 251 -1.97 2.13 -30.78
C ASN A 251 -3.01 2.29 -29.65
N LEU A 252 -2.58 2.60 -28.43
CA LEU A 252 -3.49 2.90 -27.33
C LEU A 252 -4.37 4.13 -27.62
N LEU A 253 -3.79 5.22 -28.12
CA LEU A 253 -4.52 6.43 -28.51
C LEU A 253 -5.59 6.14 -29.57
N TYR A 254 -5.24 5.31 -30.55
CA TYR A 254 -6.15 4.92 -31.61
C TYR A 254 -7.34 4.12 -31.04
N LYS A 255 -7.06 3.11 -30.20
CA LYS A 255 -8.08 2.25 -29.58
C LYS A 255 -9.05 3.01 -28.68
N ILE A 256 -8.62 4.09 -28.03
CA ILE A 256 -9.50 4.98 -27.24
C ILE A 256 -10.23 6.06 -28.08
N GLY A 257 -10.13 6.00 -29.41
CA GLY A 257 -10.82 6.88 -30.34
C GLY A 257 -10.12 8.21 -30.62
N LYS A 258 -8.88 8.42 -30.17
CA LYS A 258 -8.08 9.62 -30.50
C LYS A 258 -7.32 9.44 -31.81
N ARG A 259 -8.05 9.05 -32.87
CA ARG A 259 -7.51 8.58 -34.16
C ARG A 259 -6.52 9.55 -34.81
N ASN A 260 -6.87 10.82 -34.97
CA ASN A 260 -5.99 11.80 -35.62
C ASN A 260 -4.65 11.94 -34.89
N LYS A 261 -4.68 12.00 -33.55
CA LYS A 261 -3.47 12.08 -32.72
C LYS A 261 -2.64 10.81 -32.82
N ALA A 262 -3.28 9.64 -32.89
CA ALA A 262 -2.59 8.38 -33.08
C ALA A 262 -1.89 8.30 -34.44
N ILE A 263 -2.56 8.68 -35.52
CA ILE A 263 -2.00 8.70 -36.87
C ILE A 263 -0.82 9.66 -36.96
N GLU A 264 -0.94 10.86 -36.37
CA GLU A 264 0.18 11.81 -36.30
C GLU A 264 1.37 11.22 -35.53
N LEU A 265 1.10 10.58 -34.39
CA LEU A 265 2.15 9.97 -33.58
C LEU A 265 2.81 8.80 -34.30
N GLN A 266 2.04 7.97 -35.00
CA GLN A 266 2.56 6.83 -35.78
C GLN A 266 3.43 7.28 -36.95
N ARG A 267 3.12 8.42 -37.58
CA ARG A 267 4.03 9.03 -38.58
C ARG A 267 5.38 9.40 -37.97
N ARG A 268 5.39 9.90 -36.72
CA ARG A 268 6.63 10.19 -35.99
C ARG A 268 7.40 8.92 -35.64
N VAL A 269 6.71 7.82 -35.33
CA VAL A 269 7.36 6.51 -35.12
C VAL A 269 8.20 6.11 -36.32
N ILE A 270 7.65 6.22 -37.54
CA ILE A 270 8.37 5.88 -38.77
C ILE A 270 9.61 6.76 -38.96
N GLU A 271 9.51 8.05 -38.65
CA GLU A 271 10.67 8.96 -38.70
C GLU A 271 11.73 8.58 -37.66
N MET A 272 11.33 8.29 -36.42
CA MET A 272 12.24 7.85 -35.37
C MET A 272 12.95 6.54 -35.74
N ALA A 273 12.20 5.57 -36.27
CA ALA A 273 12.72 4.28 -36.69
C ALA A 273 13.72 4.41 -37.86
N ARG A 274 13.43 5.33 -38.80
CA ARG A 274 14.34 5.64 -39.91
C ARG A 274 15.68 6.17 -39.40
N VAL A 275 15.63 7.08 -38.42
CA VAL A 275 16.84 7.66 -37.81
C VAL A 275 17.62 6.62 -37.01
N SER A 276 16.94 5.70 -36.29
CA SER A 276 17.59 4.65 -35.49
C SER A 276 18.02 3.41 -36.29
N GLY A 277 17.63 3.31 -37.57
CA GLY A 277 17.89 2.13 -38.40
C GLY A 277 17.02 0.92 -38.06
N GLU A 278 15.90 1.14 -37.35
CA GLU A 278 14.90 0.11 -37.05
C GLU A 278 14.09 -0.24 -38.32
N PRO A 279 13.66 -1.50 -38.50
CA PRO A 279 12.81 -1.89 -39.62
C PRO A 279 11.49 -1.11 -39.66
N LEU A 280 11.15 -0.53 -40.83
CA LEU A 280 9.98 0.34 -40.99
C LEU A 280 8.67 -0.41 -41.26
N THR A 281 8.76 -1.64 -41.77
CA THR A 281 7.63 -2.39 -42.35
C THR A 281 6.44 -2.53 -41.39
N GLU A 282 6.70 -2.82 -40.12
CA GLU A 282 5.65 -2.98 -39.11
C GLU A 282 4.98 -1.65 -38.78
N PHE A 283 5.76 -0.57 -38.63
CA PHE A 283 5.24 0.75 -38.32
C PHE A 283 4.41 1.35 -39.46
N GLU A 284 4.84 1.14 -40.71
CA GLU A 284 4.08 1.52 -41.91
C GLU A 284 2.79 0.73 -42.03
N THR A 285 2.83 -0.58 -41.76
CA THR A 285 1.63 -1.43 -41.76
C THR A 285 0.62 -0.96 -40.71
N THR A 286 1.07 -0.65 -39.50
CA THR A 286 0.23 -0.08 -38.44
C THR A 286 -0.37 1.25 -38.86
N LEU A 287 0.41 2.15 -39.46
CA LEU A 287 -0.09 3.43 -39.96
C LEU A 287 -1.21 3.25 -41.01
N GLN A 288 -1.02 2.32 -41.95
CA GLN A 288 -2.03 2.04 -42.97
C GLN A 288 -3.33 1.51 -42.37
N LYS A 289 -3.26 0.61 -41.38
CA LYS A 289 -4.43 0.12 -40.65
C LYS A 289 -5.18 1.27 -39.96
N MET A 290 -4.45 2.17 -39.28
CA MET A 290 -5.04 3.32 -38.61
C MET A 290 -5.73 4.29 -39.59
N ILE A 291 -5.14 4.55 -40.75
CA ILE A 291 -5.73 5.41 -41.79
C ILE A 291 -7.01 4.78 -42.36
N GLN A 292 -7.01 3.46 -42.55
CA GLN A 292 -8.15 2.72 -43.08
C GLN A 292 -9.29 2.50 -42.06
N GLY A 293 -9.12 2.91 -40.80
CA GLY A 293 -10.14 2.72 -39.77
C GLY A 293 -10.21 1.28 -39.22
N ARG A 294 -9.18 0.45 -39.48
CA ARG A 294 -9.09 -0.96 -39.09
C ARG A 294 -8.38 -1.14 -37.75
#